data_AF-A0A1V5REK5-F1
#
_entry.id   AF-A0A1V5REK5-F1
#
_cell.length_a   1.000
_cell.length_b   1.000
_cell.length_c   1.000
_cell.angle_alpha   90.00
_cell.angle_beta   90.00
_cell.angle_gamma   90.00
#
_symmetry.space_group_name_H-M   'P 1'
#
loop_
_entity.id
_entity.type
_entity.pdbx_description
1 polymer ?
#
loop_
_entity_poly.entity_id
_entity_poly.type
_entity_poly.pdbx_seq_one_letter_code
_entity_poly.pdbx_strand_id
1 'polypeptide(L)'
;MNRTERNELARKVRRLVHDVRLSAEVFKDAAERLLEKENAKLEAMPDSLSSSMNASHCEDAIEMLEEALDNAMSLADSADEIAQACDVDVTKGRISQRILCMAPHEPGGNETKSARLQLLVRPSLLSLLRLESRNQGCSVNQLVNDALSLYCKER
;
A
#
# COMPACT_ATOMS: atom_id res chain seq x y z
N MET A 1 4.61 -8.78 -17.66
CA MET A 1 5.41 -7.56 -17.42
C MET A 1 6.79 -7.72 -18.04
N ASN A 2 7.11 -6.92 -19.05
CA ASN A 2 8.40 -6.96 -19.73
C ASN A 2 9.53 -6.44 -18.80
N ARG A 3 10.80 -6.61 -19.20
CA ARG A 3 11.95 -6.24 -18.36
C ARG A 3 11.98 -4.75 -18.01
N THR A 4 11.58 -3.89 -18.95
CA THR A 4 11.57 -2.44 -18.77
C THR A 4 10.49 -2.01 -17.77
N GLU A 5 9.28 -2.56 -17.90
CA GLU A 5 8.16 -2.35 -16.96
C GLU A 5 8.52 -2.84 -15.55
N ARG A 6 9.20 -3.99 -15.43
CA ARG A 6 9.71 -4.52 -14.15
C ARG A 6 10.72 -3.59 -13.49
N ASN A 7 11.70 -3.10 -14.26
CA ASN A 7 12.69 -2.16 -13.73
C ASN A 7 12.06 -0.83 -13.31
N GLU A 8 11.05 -0.37 -14.05
CA GLU A 8 10.34 0.86 -13.73
C GLU A 8 9.49 0.70 -12.46
N LEU A 9 8.78 -0.42 -12.31
CA LEU A 9 8.06 -0.75 -11.08
C LEU A 9 9.02 -0.79 -9.88
N ALA A 10 10.15 -1.50 -10.00
CA ALA A 10 11.15 -1.59 -8.95
C ALA A 10 11.66 -0.21 -8.51
N ARG A 11 11.92 0.68 -9.48
CA ARG A 11 12.35 2.05 -9.23
C ARG A 11 11.28 2.86 -8.51
N LYS A 12 10.02 2.78 -8.96
CA LYS A 12 8.91 3.53 -8.35
C LYS A 12 8.64 3.06 -6.92
N VAL A 13 8.57 1.75 -6.71
CA VAL A 13 8.38 1.15 -5.38
C VAL A 13 9.53 1.55 -4.45
N ARG A 14 10.78 1.48 -4.91
CA ARG A 14 11.93 1.92 -4.10
C ARG A 14 11.82 3.38 -3.66
N ARG A 15 11.45 4.28 -4.59
CA ARG A 15 11.27 5.70 -4.27
C ARG A 15 10.13 5.89 -3.27
N LEU A 16 8.99 5.23 -3.49
CA LEU A 16 7.86 5.28 -2.56
C LEU A 16 8.29 4.89 -1.14
N VAL A 17 8.95 3.74 -0.96
CA VAL A 17 9.40 3.29 0.36
C VAL A 17 10.39 4.28 0.98
N HIS A 18 11.35 4.74 0.19
CA HIS A 18 12.33 5.72 0.67
C HIS A 18 11.64 7.02 1.14
N ASP A 19 10.75 7.57 0.33
CA ASP A 19 10.11 8.86 0.59
C ASP A 19 9.13 8.76 1.77
N VAL A 20 8.39 7.66 1.88
CA VAL A 20 7.50 7.40 3.03
C VAL A 20 8.32 7.25 4.31
N ARG A 21 9.40 6.45 4.31
CA ARG A 21 10.28 6.29 5.49
C ARG A 21 10.89 7.61 5.92
N LEU A 22 11.41 8.38 4.96
CA LEU A 22 11.98 9.69 5.25
C LEU A 22 10.93 10.64 5.84
N SER A 23 9.72 10.65 5.27
CA SER A 23 8.63 11.48 5.79
C SER A 23 8.17 11.04 7.18
N ALA A 24 8.13 9.73 7.44
CA ALA A 24 7.74 9.18 8.74
C ALA A 24 8.78 9.52 9.82
N GLU A 25 10.08 9.39 9.52
CA GLU A 25 11.15 9.80 10.45
C GLU A 25 11.13 11.30 10.74
N VAL A 26 10.97 12.14 9.70
CA VAL A 26 10.86 13.60 9.91
C VAL A 26 9.62 13.95 10.73
N PHE A 27 8.50 13.26 10.51
CA PHE A 27 7.30 13.44 11.30
C PHE A 27 7.52 12.99 12.75
N LYS A 28 8.16 11.84 12.96
CA LYS A 28 8.50 11.31 14.27
C LYS A 28 9.32 12.30 15.09
N ASP A 29 10.43 12.80 14.53
CA ASP A 29 11.27 13.80 15.20
C ASP A 29 10.47 15.06 15.59
N ALA A 30 9.51 15.48 14.77
CA ALA A 30 8.66 16.63 15.06
C ALA A 30 7.61 16.31 16.14
N ALA A 31 6.99 15.13 16.08
CA ALA A 31 5.99 14.65 17.02
C ALA A 31 6.59 14.46 18.41
N GLU A 32 7.76 13.82 18.52
CA GLU A 32 8.48 13.63 19.79
C GLU A 32 8.78 14.97 20.47
N ARG A 33 9.24 15.98 19.71
CA ARG A 33 9.47 17.34 20.25
C ARG A 33 8.20 18.03 20.73
N LEU A 34 7.05 17.75 20.12
CA LEU A 34 5.77 18.30 20.54
C LEU A 34 5.28 17.57 21.79
N LEU A 35 5.40 16.24 21.82
CA LEU A 35 5.09 15.41 22.98
C LEU A 35 5.90 15.81 24.20
N GLU A 36 7.21 16.04 24.06
CA GLU A 36 8.05 16.54 25.16
C GLU A 36 7.53 17.88 25.71
N LYS A 37 7.07 18.77 24.83
CA LYS A 37 6.54 20.08 25.24
C LYS A 37 5.18 19.97 25.93
N GLU A 38 4.27 19.16 25.42
CA GLU A 38 2.95 18.98 26.03
C GLU A 38 3.06 18.24 27.37
N ASN A 39 3.90 17.21 27.46
CA ASN A 39 4.20 16.53 28.72
C ASN A 39 4.84 17.48 29.74
N ALA A 40 5.83 18.28 29.34
CA ALA A 40 6.44 19.25 30.24
C ALA A 40 5.45 20.31 30.75
N LYS A 41 4.44 20.69 29.95
CA LYS A 41 3.37 21.59 30.41
C LYS A 41 2.48 20.93 31.46
N LEU A 42 2.14 19.66 31.29
CA LEU A 42 1.37 18.89 32.28
C LEU A 42 2.17 18.71 33.57
N GLU A 43 3.44 18.33 33.48
CA GLU A 43 4.31 18.16 34.66
C GLU A 43 4.53 19.47 35.44
N ALA A 44 4.62 20.60 34.74
CA ALA A 44 4.74 21.92 35.35
C ALA A 44 3.40 22.48 35.88
N MET A 45 2.28 21.77 35.67
CA MET A 45 0.97 22.26 36.05
C MET A 45 0.77 22.14 37.57
N PRO A 46 0.33 23.21 38.26
CA PRO A 46 0.06 23.13 39.70
C PRO A 46 -1.15 22.22 39.96
N ASP A 47 -1.13 21.51 41.10
CA ASP A 47 -2.18 20.56 41.49
C ASP A 47 -3.59 21.17 41.44
N SER A 48 -3.73 22.46 41.73
CA SER A 48 -5.00 23.20 41.67
C SER A 48 -5.61 23.29 40.27
N LEU A 49 -4.82 23.07 39.23
CA LEU A 49 -5.23 23.08 37.82
C LEU A 49 -5.18 21.70 37.17
N SER A 50 -4.79 20.65 37.91
CA SER A 50 -4.69 19.28 37.40
C SER A 50 -6.00 18.71 36.85
N SER A 51 -7.15 19.17 37.35
CA SER A 51 -8.47 18.82 36.82
C SER A 51 -9.10 19.91 35.95
N SER A 52 -8.30 20.89 35.52
CA SER A 52 -8.79 21.99 34.69
C SER A 52 -8.95 21.57 33.24
N MET A 53 -9.76 22.31 32.49
CA MET A 53 -9.91 22.14 31.05
C MET A 53 -8.56 22.28 30.30
N ASN A 54 -7.59 23.01 30.87
CA ASN A 54 -6.26 23.13 30.28
C ASN A 54 -5.44 21.85 30.45
N ALA A 55 -5.60 21.12 31.57
CA ALA A 55 -4.97 19.81 31.76
C ALA A 55 -5.51 18.81 30.74
N SER A 56 -6.84 18.71 30.63
CA SER A 56 -7.47 17.81 29.66
C SER A 56 -7.07 18.11 28.22
N HIS A 57 -6.96 19.39 27.84
CA HIS A 57 -6.49 19.75 26.49
C HIS A 57 -5.04 19.34 26.22
N CYS A 58 -4.17 19.34 27.23
CA CYS A 58 -2.80 18.85 27.06
C CYS A 58 -2.78 17.32 26.94
N GLU A 59 -3.58 16.61 27.74
CA GLU A 59 -3.75 15.16 27.65
C GLU A 59 -4.29 14.74 26.27
N ASP A 60 -5.37 15.38 25.80
CA ASP A 60 -5.94 15.15 24.46
C ASP A 60 -4.90 15.38 23.36
N ALA A 61 -4.08 16.44 23.48
CA ALA A 61 -3.04 16.75 22.51
C ALA A 61 -1.93 15.69 22.49
N ILE A 62 -1.56 15.15 23.64
CA ILE A 62 -0.60 14.05 23.76
C ILE A 62 -1.17 12.79 23.10
N GLU A 63 -2.39 12.39 23.44
CA GLU A 63 -3.03 11.20 22.87
C GLU A 63 -3.12 11.28 21.34
N MET A 64 -3.54 12.43 20.79
CA MET A 64 -3.58 12.64 19.34
C MET A 64 -2.20 12.58 18.68
N LEU A 65 -1.15 13.09 19.34
CA LEU A 65 0.21 13.07 18.81
C LEU A 65 0.79 11.64 18.82
N GLU A 66 0.52 10.86 19.87
CA GLU A 66 0.90 9.44 19.95
C GLU A 66 0.18 8.62 18.87
N GLU A 67 -1.14 8.80 18.70
CA GLU A 67 -1.90 8.12 17.64
C GLU A 67 -1.37 8.49 16.24
N ALA A 68 -1.06 9.77 16.01
CA ALA A 68 -0.50 10.22 14.74
C ALA A 68 0.90 9.62 14.48
N LEU A 69 1.70 9.44 15.53
CA LEU A 69 3.01 8.79 15.44
C LEU A 69 2.89 7.33 15.05
N ASP A 70 2.01 6.59 15.72
CA ASP A 70 1.74 5.18 15.42
C ASP A 70 1.23 5.00 13.98
N ASN A 71 0.36 5.90 13.52
CA ASN A 71 -0.13 5.92 12.15
C ASN A 71 1.00 6.18 11.13
N ALA A 72 1.92 7.10 11.43
CA ALA A 72 3.06 7.39 10.55
C ALA A 72 4.03 6.21 10.44
N MET A 73 4.29 5.52 11.55
CA MET A 73 5.11 4.31 11.57
C MET A 73 4.44 3.16 10.82
N SER A 74 3.14 2.96 11.05
CA SER A 74 2.33 1.96 10.33
C SER A 74 2.30 2.21 8.82
N LEU A 75 2.33 3.48 8.39
CA LEU A 75 2.43 3.84 6.98
C LEU A 75 3.79 3.46 6.38
N ALA A 76 4.88 3.64 7.14
CA ALA A 76 6.21 3.19 6.72
C ALA A 76 6.28 1.67 6.58
N ASP A 77 5.71 0.93 7.52
CA ASP A 77 5.62 -0.53 7.46
C ASP A 77 4.77 -1.00 6.26
N SER A 78 3.63 -0.34 6.02
CA SER A 78 2.78 -0.62 4.86
C SER A 78 3.53 -0.41 3.53
N ALA A 79 4.40 0.61 3.45
CA ALA A 79 5.23 0.81 2.28
C ALA A 79 6.24 -0.32 2.07
N ASP A 80 6.81 -0.85 3.16
CA ASP A 80 7.69 -2.02 3.13
C ASP A 80 6.96 -3.30 2.72
N GLU A 81 5.74 -3.52 3.21
CA GLU A 81 4.88 -4.62 2.79
C GLU A 81 4.58 -4.56 1.29
N ILE A 82 4.30 -3.38 0.74
CA ILE A 82 4.11 -3.19 -0.70
C ILE A 82 5.38 -3.59 -1.46
N ALA A 83 6.57 -3.22 -0.97
CA ALA A 83 7.82 -3.61 -1.61
C ALA A 83 8.05 -5.13 -1.59
N GLN A 84 7.76 -5.78 -0.45
CA GLN A 84 7.82 -7.24 -0.33
C GLN A 84 6.82 -7.93 -1.27
N ALA A 85 5.58 -7.44 -1.34
CA ALA A 85 4.56 -7.95 -2.25
C ALA A 85 4.96 -7.79 -3.73
N CYS A 86 5.74 -6.76 -4.06
CA CYS A 86 6.29 -6.55 -5.39
C CYS A 86 7.61 -7.30 -5.65
N ASP A 87 8.12 -8.08 -4.69
CA ASP A 87 9.43 -8.74 -4.70
C ASP A 87 10.60 -7.77 -4.99
N VAL A 88 10.46 -6.51 -4.56
CA VAL A 88 11.44 -5.45 -4.75
C VAL A 88 12.39 -5.42 -3.56
N ASP A 89 13.66 -5.72 -3.80
CA ASP A 89 14.72 -5.41 -2.85
C ASP A 89 14.93 -3.89 -2.85
N VAL A 90 14.39 -3.22 -1.83
CA VAL A 90 14.45 -1.76 -1.64
C VAL A 90 15.90 -1.28 -1.45
N THR A 91 16.77 -2.13 -0.88
CA THR A 91 18.18 -1.79 -0.64
C THR A 91 18.98 -1.79 -1.94
N LYS A 92 18.72 -2.76 -2.83
CA LYS A 92 19.42 -2.91 -4.11
C LYS A 92 18.70 -2.24 -5.29
N GLY A 93 17.44 -1.87 -5.11
CA GLY A 93 16.58 -1.32 -6.17
C GLY A 93 16.37 -2.29 -7.33
N ARG A 94 16.28 -3.58 -7.04
CA ARG A 94 16.09 -4.64 -8.03
C ARG A 94 14.97 -5.55 -7.55
N ILE A 95 14.17 -6.04 -8.49
CA ILE A 95 13.29 -7.16 -8.19
C ILE A 95 14.19 -8.36 -7.94
N SER A 96 14.06 -8.98 -6.76
CA SER A 96 14.74 -10.23 -6.46
C SER A 96 14.32 -11.27 -7.50
N GLN A 97 15.20 -12.18 -7.88
CA GLN A 97 14.98 -13.09 -9.01
C GLN A 97 13.87 -14.15 -8.77
N ARG A 98 12.86 -13.87 -7.95
CA ARG A 98 11.78 -14.79 -7.58
C ARG A 98 10.37 -14.29 -7.91
N ILE A 99 10.24 -13.41 -8.89
CA ILE A 99 9.10 -13.62 -9.79
C ILE A 99 9.41 -14.92 -10.52
N LEU A 100 8.83 -16.03 -10.04
CA LEU A 100 8.52 -17.19 -10.88
C LEU A 100 7.66 -16.65 -12.02
N CYS A 101 8.33 -16.05 -13.01
CA CYS A 101 7.76 -15.79 -14.31
C CYS A 101 7.43 -17.18 -14.83
N MET A 102 6.15 -17.52 -14.79
CA MET A 102 5.51 -18.60 -15.56
C MET A 102 6.51 -19.66 -16.01
N ALA A 103 6.64 -20.75 -15.24
CA ALA A 103 7.05 -21.99 -15.89
C ALA A 103 6.13 -22.16 -17.11
N PRO A 104 6.66 -22.41 -18.32
CA PRO A 104 5.82 -22.63 -19.49
C PRO A 104 4.84 -23.72 -19.12
N HIS A 105 3.56 -23.35 -19.02
CA HIS A 105 2.53 -24.30 -18.68
C HIS A 105 2.38 -25.20 -19.89
N GLU A 106 2.98 -26.39 -19.83
CA GLU A 106 2.55 -27.48 -20.67
C GLU A 106 1.05 -27.68 -20.42
N PRO A 107 0.23 -27.85 -21.48
CA PRO A 107 -1.20 -28.07 -21.33
C PRO A 107 -1.43 -29.47 -20.74
N GLY A 108 -1.30 -29.57 -19.42
CA GLY A 108 -1.71 -30.71 -18.64
C GLY A 108 -3.23 -30.70 -18.54
N GLY A 109 -3.88 -31.53 -19.35
CA GLY A 109 -5.32 -31.70 -19.36
C GLY A 109 -5.85 -32.03 -17.96
N ASN A 110 -6.54 -31.07 -17.35
CA ASN A 110 -7.73 -31.22 -16.50
C ASN A 110 -8.11 -29.87 -15.89
N GLU A 111 -9.03 -29.17 -16.55
CA GLU A 111 -9.64 -27.92 -16.10
C GLU A 111 -10.49 -28.16 -14.85
N THR A 112 -9.93 -28.04 -13.64
CA THR A 112 -10.77 -27.92 -12.43
C THR A 112 -10.24 -26.93 -11.40
N LYS A 113 -9.01 -26.41 -11.54
CA LYS A 113 -8.45 -25.41 -10.60
C LYS A 113 -7.61 -24.36 -11.34
N SER A 114 -8.28 -23.49 -12.09
CA SER A 114 -7.62 -22.30 -12.65
C SER A 114 -7.10 -21.41 -11.51
N ALA A 115 -5.86 -20.94 -11.62
CA ALA A 115 -5.32 -19.95 -10.71
C ALA A 115 -6.23 -18.71 -10.71
N ARG A 116 -6.74 -18.31 -9.54
CA ARG A 116 -7.65 -17.18 -9.39
C ARG A 116 -6.84 -15.94 -9.06
N LEU A 117 -7.01 -14.89 -9.86
CA LEU A 117 -6.45 -13.57 -9.61
C LEU A 117 -7.58 -12.60 -9.28
N GLN A 118 -7.42 -11.80 -8.23
CA GLN A 118 -8.33 -10.71 -7.92
C GLN A 118 -7.79 -9.43 -8.56
N LEU A 119 -8.62 -8.76 -9.35
CA LEU A 119 -8.28 -7.50 -10.00
C LEU A 119 -9.00 -6.35 -9.29
N LEU A 120 -8.22 -5.39 -8.77
CA LEU A 120 -8.78 -4.14 -8.27
C LEU A 120 -9.05 -3.22 -9.47
N VAL A 121 -10.33 -2.88 -9.69
CA VAL A 121 -10.76 -2.00 -10.79
C VAL A 121 -11.58 -0.83 -10.26
N ARG A 122 -11.54 0.31 -10.98
CA ARG A 122 -12.40 1.46 -10.67
C ARG A 122 -13.88 1.07 -10.77
N PRO A 123 -14.77 1.56 -9.89
CA PRO A 123 -16.21 1.23 -9.94
C PRO A 123 -16.88 1.54 -11.28
N SER A 124 -16.48 2.64 -11.93
CA SER A 124 -16.96 3.02 -13.26
C SER A 124 -16.59 1.99 -14.34
N LEU A 125 -15.37 1.46 -14.30
CA LEU A 125 -14.91 0.42 -15.21
C LEU A 125 -15.64 -0.90 -14.98
N LEU A 126 -15.86 -1.29 -13.71
CA LEU A 126 -16.62 -2.51 -13.40
C LEU A 126 -18.06 -2.43 -13.92
N SER A 127 -18.71 -1.27 -13.82
CA SER A 127 -20.05 -1.05 -14.37
C SER A 127 -20.08 -1.19 -15.88
N LEU A 128 -19.08 -0.65 -16.59
CA LEU A 128 -18.94 -0.81 -18.04
C LEU A 128 -18.72 -2.28 -18.44
N LEU A 129 -17.82 -2.99 -17.75
CA LEU A 129 -17.56 -4.40 -18.01
C LEU A 129 -18.80 -5.28 -17.80
N ARG A 130 -19.62 -4.98 -16.78
CA ARG A 130 -20.90 -5.66 -16.54
C ARG A 130 -21.94 -5.39 -17.62
N LEU A 131 -21.97 -4.17 -18.16
CA LEU A 131 -22.86 -3.83 -19.26
C LEU A 131 -22.44 -4.57 -20.53
N GLU A 132 -21.15 -4.54 -20.85
CA GLU A 132 -20.60 -5.17 -22.04
C GLU A 132 -20.72 -6.70 -21.98
N SER A 133 -20.51 -7.30 -20.81
CA SER A 133 -20.68 -8.74 -20.63
C SER A 133 -22.14 -9.18 -20.87
N ARG A 134 -23.13 -8.34 -20.53
CA ARG A 134 -24.54 -8.59 -20.84
C ARG A 134 -24.82 -8.49 -22.33
N ASN A 135 -24.26 -7.49 -23.00
CA ASN A 135 -24.41 -7.30 -24.45
C ASN A 135 -23.83 -8.48 -25.23
N GLN A 136 -22.70 -9.03 -24.77
CA GLN A 136 -22.00 -10.16 -25.41
C GLN A 136 -22.47 -11.53 -24.92
N GLY A 137 -23.37 -11.59 -23.94
CA GLY A 137 -23.87 -12.85 -23.37
C GLY A 137 -22.80 -13.69 -22.67
N CYS A 138 -21.73 -13.06 -22.15
CA CYS A 138 -20.61 -13.73 -21.52
C CYS A 138 -20.41 -13.26 -20.06
N SER A 139 -19.56 -13.95 -19.31
CA SER A 139 -19.20 -13.50 -17.96
C SER A 139 -18.17 -12.37 -18.01
N VAL A 140 -18.15 -11.50 -16.99
CA VAL A 140 -17.11 -10.46 -16.87
C VAL A 140 -15.70 -11.09 -16.87
N ASN A 141 -15.54 -12.26 -16.25
CA ASN A 141 -14.26 -12.98 -16.25
C ASN A 141 -13.86 -13.42 -17.67
N GLN A 142 -14.81 -13.93 -18.45
CA GLN A 142 -14.58 -14.31 -19.85
C GLN A 142 -14.12 -13.10 -20.65
N LEU A 143 -14.87 -12.00 -20.57
CA LEU A 143 -14.59 -10.77 -21.29
C LEU A 143 -13.21 -10.19 -20.94
N VAL A 144 -12.84 -10.20 -19.66
CA VAL A 144 -11.52 -9.75 -19.20
C VAL A 144 -10.42 -10.68 -19.69
N ASN A 145 -10.60 -11.99 -19.62
CA ASN A 145 -9.62 -12.97 -20.10
C ASN A 145 -9.41 -12.87 -21.62
N ASP A 146 -10.47 -12.65 -22.39
CA ASP A 146 -10.40 -12.51 -23.84
C ASP A 146 -9.65 -11.22 -24.22
N ALA A 147 -9.96 -10.11 -23.55
CA ALA A 147 -9.25 -8.84 -23.75
C ALA A 147 -7.76 -8.93 -23.38
N LEU A 148 -7.43 -9.56 -22.26
CA LEU A 148 -6.04 -9.79 -21.85
C LEU A 148 -5.31 -10.73 -22.82
N SER A 149 -6.00 -11.74 -23.34
CA SER A 149 -5.44 -12.68 -24.31
C SER A 149 -5.13 -12.00 -25.65
N LEU A 150 -6.01 -11.11 -26.11
CA LEU A 150 -5.78 -10.29 -27.30
C LEU A 150 -4.58 -9.35 -27.11
N TYR A 151 -4.54 -8.63 -26.00
CA TYR A 151 -3.43 -7.72 -25.69
C TYR A 151 -2.07 -8.43 -25.62
N CYS A 152 -2.04 -9.66 -25.09
CA CYS A 152 -0.84 -10.47 -25.04
C CYS A 152 -0.40 -11.03 -26.41
N LYS A 153 -1.32 -11.14 -27.40
CA LYS A 153 -1.00 -11.61 -28.76
C LYS A 153 -0.50 -10.49 -29.67
N GLU A 154 -0.83 -9.24 -29.37
CA GLU A 154 -0.42 -8.06 -30.14
C GLU A 154 0.93 -7.46 -29.69
N ARG A 155 1.62 -8.11 -28.75
CA ARG A 155 2.96 -7.74 -28.24
C ARG A 155 3.98 -8.82 -28.57
#